data_AF-A0A3Q1GBT2-F1
#
_entry.id   AF-A0A3Q1GBT2-F1
#
_cell.length_a   1.000
_cell.length_b   1.000
_cell.length_c   1.000
_cell.angle_alpha   90.00
_cell.angle_beta   90.00
_cell.angle_gamma   90.00
#
_symmetry.space_group_name_H-M   'P 1'
#
loop_
_entity.id
_entity.type
_entity.pdbx_description
1 polymer ?
#
loop_
_entity_poly.entity_id
_entity_poly.type
_entity_poly.pdbx_seq_one_letter_code
_entity_poly.pdbx_strand_id
1 'polypeptide(L)'
;MTHFVPPPMDRKRKDKDEDGGDDDTNCNLICGPDYTAETKSSMAQINEKETSFELVEALLKYIETLQVAGAVLVFLPGWNHIFSMQRHLETNPHFGTSHNDKTALQPNVCQE
;
A
#
# COMPACT_ATOMS: atom_id res chain seq x y z
N MET A 1 9.05 7.58 -7.46
CA MET A 1 7.85 7.68 -6.59
C MET A 1 6.82 6.67 -7.09
N THR A 2 5.87 6.21 -6.26
CA THR A 2 4.97 5.08 -6.62
C THR A 2 3.97 5.37 -7.75
N HIS A 3 3.74 6.64 -8.14
CA HIS A 3 2.70 7.06 -9.10
C HIS A 3 1.32 6.44 -8.80
N PHE A 4 1.04 6.21 -7.53
CA PHE A 4 -0.19 5.59 -7.08
C PHE A 4 -1.39 6.52 -7.33
N VAL A 5 -2.41 5.97 -7.98
CA VAL A 5 -3.71 6.61 -8.18
C VAL A 5 -4.73 5.74 -7.46
N PRO A 6 -5.38 6.24 -6.39
CA PRO A 6 -6.38 5.46 -5.68
C PRO A 6 -7.54 5.07 -6.60
N PRO A 7 -8.15 3.89 -6.41
CA PRO A 7 -9.33 3.50 -7.14
C PRO A 7 -10.48 4.49 -6.82
N PRO A 8 -11.36 4.76 -7.79
CA PRO A 8 -12.49 5.67 -7.58
C PRO A 8 -13.41 5.14 -6.47
N MET A 9 -13.73 5.98 -5.49
CA MET A 9 -14.66 5.61 -4.42
C MET A 9 -16.04 5.26 -5.00
N ASP A 10 -16.56 4.08 -4.66
CA ASP A 10 -17.94 3.69 -4.98
C ASP A 10 -18.92 4.63 -4.28
N ARG A 11 -19.55 5.53 -5.04
CA ARG A 11 -20.51 6.56 -4.58
C ARG A 11 -21.81 6.00 -3.96
N LYS A 12 -21.90 4.71 -3.63
CA LYS A 12 -23.14 4.03 -3.24
C LYS A 12 -23.31 3.74 -1.74
N ARG A 13 -22.42 4.19 -0.86
CA ARG A 13 -22.65 4.16 0.60
C ARG A 13 -22.81 5.58 1.14
N LYS A 14 -23.97 6.18 0.86
CA LYS A 14 -24.48 7.31 1.63
C LYS A 14 -25.38 6.73 2.72
N ASP A 15 -24.79 6.28 3.81
CA ASP A 15 -25.56 6.02 5.03
C ASP A 15 -25.92 7.37 5.68
N LYS A 16 -27.19 7.46 6.05
CA LYS A 16 -27.79 8.48 6.91
C LYS A 16 -27.39 8.19 8.37
N ASP A 17 -27.63 9.19 9.21
CA ASP A 17 -27.53 9.22 10.68
C ASP A 17 -26.11 9.52 11.19
N GLU A 18 -25.85 10.34 12.20
CA GLU A 18 -26.65 11.20 13.07
C GLU A 18 -25.66 12.19 13.75
N ASP A 19 -26.20 13.27 14.30
CA ASP A 19 -25.54 14.36 15.03
C ASP A 19 -24.47 13.92 16.06
N GLY A 20 -23.29 14.54 16.01
CA GLY A 20 -22.18 14.29 16.97
C GLY A 20 -20.88 14.95 16.53
N GLY A 21 -20.67 16.20 16.94
CA GLY A 21 -19.57 17.06 16.50
C GLY A 21 -18.15 16.56 16.81
N ASP A 22 -17.29 16.60 15.80
CA ASP A 22 -16.09 17.43 15.77
C ASP A 22 -15.73 17.68 14.30
N ASP A 23 -15.21 18.86 14.01
CA ASP A 23 -14.76 19.31 12.69
C ASP A 23 -13.41 18.65 12.37
N ASP A 24 -13.40 17.32 12.28
CA ASP A 24 -12.22 16.50 11.95
C ASP A 24 -11.72 16.92 10.57
N THR A 25 -10.77 17.85 10.57
CA THR A 25 -10.15 18.36 9.35
C THR A 25 -9.42 17.22 8.67
N ASN A 26 -9.88 16.84 7.47
CA ASN A 26 -9.22 15.83 6.66
C ASN A 26 -7.81 16.30 6.29
N CYS A 27 -6.81 15.73 6.94
CA CYS A 27 -5.40 16.07 6.79
C CYS A 27 -4.84 15.64 5.42
N ASN A 28 -5.44 14.67 4.73
CA ASN A 28 -5.08 14.29 3.35
C ASN A 28 -5.31 15.45 2.36
N LEU A 29 -6.14 16.45 2.71
CA LEU A 29 -6.32 17.67 1.91
C LEU A 29 -5.23 18.72 2.16
N ILE A 30 -4.46 18.57 3.25
CA ILE A 30 -3.42 19.51 3.67
C ILE A 30 -2.08 19.05 3.10
N CYS A 31 -1.75 19.53 1.90
CA CYS A 31 -0.49 19.22 1.23
C CYS A 31 0.36 20.48 1.00
N GLY A 32 1.65 20.41 1.32
CA GLY A 32 2.61 21.51 1.10
C GLY A 32 2.80 21.88 -0.38
N PRO A 33 3.43 23.03 -0.67
CA PRO A 33 3.66 23.50 -2.04
C PRO A 33 4.61 22.58 -2.84
N ASP A 34 5.47 21.82 -2.18
CA ASP A 34 6.51 20.99 -2.80
C ASP A 34 5.98 19.70 -3.48
N TYR A 35 4.71 19.37 -3.25
CA TYR A 35 4.06 18.22 -3.90
C TYR A 35 3.42 18.59 -5.23
N THR A 36 3.48 17.68 -6.19
CA THR A 36 2.84 17.86 -7.51
C THR A 36 1.31 17.87 -7.38
N ALA A 37 0.64 18.49 -8.36
CA ALA A 37 -0.82 18.50 -8.42
C ALA A 37 -1.41 17.07 -8.45
N GLU A 38 -0.73 16.15 -9.12
CA GLU A 38 -1.10 14.73 -9.18
C GLU A 38 -1.05 14.08 -7.79
N THR A 39 0.04 14.25 -7.04
CA THR A 39 0.15 13.71 -5.68
C THR A 39 -0.92 14.28 -4.76
N LYS A 40 -1.21 15.58 -4.85
CA LYS A 40 -2.29 16.23 -4.08
C LYS A 40 -3.66 15.63 -4.41
N SER A 41 -3.92 15.42 -5.70
CA SER A 41 -5.17 14.81 -6.16
C SER A 41 -5.32 13.37 -5.69
N SER A 42 -4.26 12.57 -5.79
CA SER A 42 -4.27 11.19 -5.27
C SER A 42 -4.47 11.17 -3.75
N MET A 43 -3.77 12.03 -3.00
CA MET A 43 -3.92 12.09 -1.53
C MET A 43 -5.37 12.40 -1.13
N ALA A 44 -6.00 13.37 -1.78
CA ALA A 44 -7.38 13.78 -1.50
C ALA A 44 -8.45 12.69 -1.75
N GLN A 45 -8.13 11.64 -2.50
CA GLN A 45 -9.02 10.53 -2.80
C GLN A 45 -8.94 9.39 -1.78
N ILE A 46 -7.98 9.42 -0.86
CA ILE A 46 -7.77 8.37 0.15
C ILE A 46 -8.61 8.69 1.40
N ASN A 47 -9.31 7.69 1.91
CA ASN A 47 -10.03 7.77 3.18
C ASN A 47 -9.06 7.69 4.36
N GLU A 48 -9.01 8.71 5.22
CA GLU A 48 -8.12 8.74 6.39
C GLU A 48 -8.45 7.70 7.47
N LYS A 49 -9.71 7.29 7.54
CA LYS A 49 -10.19 6.36 8.58
C LYS A 49 -9.81 4.91 8.29
N GLU A 50 -9.32 4.62 7.08
CA GLU A 50 -9.07 3.26 6.60
C GLU A 50 -7.64 3.10 6.08
N THR A 51 -7.04 1.93 6.31
CA THR A 51 -5.73 1.61 5.76
C THR A 51 -5.88 1.14 4.30
N SER A 52 -5.27 1.86 3.35
CA SER A 52 -5.26 1.46 1.94
C SER A 52 -4.24 0.35 1.66
N PHE A 53 -4.69 -0.89 1.45
CA PHE A 53 -3.81 -2.01 1.13
C PHE A 53 -3.16 -1.91 -0.24
N GLU A 54 -3.85 -1.31 -1.21
CA GLU A 54 -3.30 -1.06 -2.54
C GLU A 54 -2.12 -0.06 -2.50
N LEU A 55 -2.18 0.94 -1.61
CA LEU A 55 -1.07 1.86 -1.40
C LEU A 55 0.14 1.14 -0.79
N VAL A 56 -0.08 0.26 0.20
CA VAL A 56 0.99 -0.56 0.79
C VAL A 56 1.61 -1.47 -0.27
N GLU A 57 0.79 -2.10 -1.10
CA GLU A 57 1.25 -2.93 -2.22
C GLU A 57 2.12 -2.13 -3.21
N ALA A 58 1.66 -0.95 -3.64
CA ALA A 58 2.41 -0.07 -4.53
C ALA A 58 3.74 0.37 -3.90
N LEU A 59 3.75 0.62 -2.59
CA LEU A 59 4.96 0.95 -1.84
C LEU A 59 5.95 -0.22 -1.79
N LEU A 60 5.47 -1.45 -1.54
CA LEU A 60 6.32 -2.65 -1.54
C LEU A 60 6.95 -2.89 -2.92
N LYS A 61 6.17 -2.75 -4.00
CA LYS A 61 6.69 -2.82 -5.38
C LYS A 61 7.76 -1.76 -5.63
N TYR A 62 7.57 -0.54 -5.13
CA TYR A 62 8.57 0.52 -5.27
C TYR A 62 9.86 0.21 -4.49
N ILE A 63 9.76 -0.29 -3.25
CA ILE A 63 10.93 -0.67 -2.44
C ILE A 63 11.77 -1.73 -3.16
N GLU A 64 11.14 -2.70 -3.81
CA GLU A 64 11.82 -3.72 -4.61
C GLU A 64 12.66 -3.10 -5.76
N THR A 65 12.17 -2.04 -6.40
CA THR A 65 12.91 -1.34 -7.46
C THR A 65 14.19 -0.65 -6.97
N LEU A 66 14.32 -0.43 -5.65
CA LEU A 66 15.52 0.16 -5.06
C LEU A 66 16.69 -0.82 -5.00
N GLN A 67 16.47 -2.13 -5.23
CA GLN A 67 17.50 -3.18 -5.32
C GLN A 67 18.37 -3.29 -4.06
N VAL A 68 17.80 -3.00 -2.89
CA VAL A 68 18.46 -3.17 -1.59
C VAL A 68 17.84 -4.38 -0.89
N ALA A 69 18.68 -5.35 -0.51
CA ALA A 69 18.24 -6.49 0.27
C ALA A 69 17.87 -6.06 1.70
N GLY A 70 16.69 -6.45 2.17
CA GLY A 70 16.22 -6.13 3.51
C GLY A 70 14.80 -6.63 3.75
N ALA A 71 14.48 -6.88 5.02
CA ALA A 71 13.10 -7.15 5.41
C ALA A 71 12.31 -5.83 5.52
N VAL A 72 11.03 -5.88 5.17
CA VAL A 72 10.09 -4.76 5.36
C VAL A 72 9.15 -5.09 6.51
N LEU A 73 9.06 -4.20 7.50
CA LEU A 73 8.14 -4.31 8.63
C LEU A 73 7.00 -3.30 8.46
N VAL A 74 5.75 -3.78 8.44
CA VAL A 74 4.56 -2.94 8.32
C VAL A 74 3.83 -2.89 9.66
N PHE A 75 3.58 -1.69 10.17
CA PHE A 75 2.78 -1.49 11.38
C PHE A 75 1.30 -1.34 11.01
N LEU A 76 0.44 -2.16 11.63
CA LEU A 76 -1.00 -2.18 11.39
C LEU A 76 -1.75 -2.12 12.74
N PRO A 77 -2.95 -1.53 12.78
CA PRO A 77 -3.64 -1.21 14.04
C PRO A 77 -4.13 -2.43 14.82
N GLY A 78 -4.22 -3.61 14.20
CA GLY A 78 -4.64 -4.83 14.90
C GLY A 78 -4.74 -6.06 14.02
N TRP A 79 -5.14 -7.18 14.64
CA TRP A 79 -5.12 -8.51 14.04
C TRP A 79 -5.90 -8.63 12.73
N ASN A 80 -7.07 -7.99 12.64
CA ASN A 80 -7.88 -8.01 11.43
C ASN A 80 -7.12 -7.46 10.21
N HIS A 81 -6.44 -6.33 10.39
CA HIS A 81 -5.66 -5.70 9.32
C HIS A 81 -4.42 -6.53 8.97
N ILE A 82 -3.77 -7.14 9.95
CA ILE A 82 -2.63 -8.03 9.74
C ILE A 82 -3.03 -9.20 8.86
N PHE A 83 -4.09 -9.93 9.24
CA PHE A 83 -4.55 -11.10 8.50
C PHE A 83 -5.07 -10.72 7.10
N SER A 84 -5.81 -9.62 6.97
CA SER A 84 -6.29 -9.14 5.68
C SER A 84 -5.14 -8.70 4.76
N MET A 85 -4.13 -7.99 5.29
CA MET A 85 -2.95 -7.59 4.52
C MET A 85 -2.16 -8.81 4.05
N GLN A 86 -1.92 -9.78 4.93
CA GLN A 86 -1.26 -11.03 4.56
C GLN A 86 -1.99 -11.71 3.40
N ARG A 87 -3.30 -11.91 3.53
CA ARG A 87 -4.11 -12.54 2.47
C ARG A 87 -4.12 -11.74 1.18
N HIS A 88 -4.17 -10.40 1.26
CA HIS A 88 -4.10 -9.51 0.10
C HIS A 88 -2.79 -9.70 -0.68
N LEU A 89 -1.66 -9.74 0.02
CA LEU A 89 -0.34 -9.95 -0.58
C LEU A 89 -0.17 -11.38 -1.11
N GLU A 90 -0.63 -12.40 -0.39
CA GLU A 90 -0.57 -13.80 -0.83
C GLU A 90 -1.44 -14.08 -2.07
N THR A 91 -2.54 -13.34 -2.26
CA THR A 91 -3.38 -13.47 -3.45
C THR A 91 -2.79 -12.72 -4.64
N ASN A 92 -1.89 -11.76 -4.40
CA ASN A 92 -1.28 -10.98 -5.45
C ASN A 92 -0.26 -11.82 -6.23
N PRO A 93 -0.35 -11.92 -7.57
CA PRO A 93 0.60 -12.71 -8.36
C PRO A 93 2.07 -12.30 -8.17
N HIS A 94 2.33 -11.03 -7.86
CA HIS A 94 3.67 -10.50 -7.66
C HIS A 94 4.31 -10.97 -6.36
N PHE A 95 3.53 -11.09 -5.29
CA PHE A 95 4.04 -11.42 -3.95
C PHE A 95 3.76 -12.88 -3.56
N GLY A 96 2.60 -13.41 -3.93
CA GLY A 96 2.12 -14.75 -3.56
C GLY A 96 2.71 -15.91 -4.34
N THR A 97 3.32 -15.68 -5.50
CA THR A 97 3.94 -16.76 -6.31
C THR A 97 5.34 -17.17 -5.81
N SER A 98 5.83 -16.54 -4.76
CA SER A 98 7.14 -16.78 -4.16
C SER A 98 7.13 -18.01 -3.26
N HIS A 99 6.97 -19.20 -3.84
CA HIS A 99 7.31 -20.46 -3.15
C HIS A 99 8.35 -21.31 -3.89
N ASN A 100 9.05 -20.79 -4.90
CA ASN A 100 10.09 -21.58 -5.58
C ASN A 100 11.20 -20.77 -6.29
N ASP A 101 11.65 -19.64 -5.75
CA ASP A 101 12.95 -19.10 -6.18
C ASP A 101 14.09 -19.72 -5.34
N LYS A 102 14.34 -21.02 -5.59
CA LYS A 102 15.62 -21.68 -5.23
C LYS A 102 16.74 -21.30 -6.21
N THR A 103 16.53 -20.32 -7.10
CA THR A 103 17.49 -19.96 -8.15
C THR A 103 18.48 -18.85 -7.76
N ALA A 104 18.43 -18.35 -6.51
CA ALA A 104 19.50 -17.48 -5.96
C ALA A 104 20.69 -18.25 -5.34
N LEU A 105 20.74 -19.58 -5.46
CA LEU A 105 21.97 -20.37 -5.26
C LEU A 105 22.35 -20.98 -6.60
N GLN A 106 23.07 -20.23 -7.43
CA GLN A 106 23.93 -20.88 -8.41
C GLN A 106 25.13 -21.48 -7.67
N PRO A 107 25.31 -22.81 -7.61
CA PRO A 107 26.63 -23.36 -7.39
C PRO A 107 27.42 -23.08 -8.67
N ASN A 108 28.42 -22.20 -8.60
CA ASN A 108 29.39 -22.16 -9.69
C ASN A 108 30.10 -23.51 -9.72
N VAL A 109 29.75 -24.24 -10.77
CA VAL A 109 30.25 -25.53 -11.19
C VAL A 109 31.76 -25.41 -11.43
N CYS A 110 32.53 -26.31 -10.82
CA CYS A 110 33.91 -26.56 -11.20
C CYS A 110 33.98 -26.80 -12.72
N GLN A 111 34.72 -25.97 -13.43
CA GLN A 111 35.26 -26.31 -14.75
C GLN A 111 36.78 -26.44 -14.62
N GLU A 112 37.27 -27.46 -15.33
CA GLU A 112 38.56 -28.18 -15.25
C GLU A 112 39.84 -27.41 -14.87
#